data_AF-A0AAV0GRD8-F1
#
_entry.id   AF-A0AAV0GRD8-F1
#
_cell.length_a   1.000
_cell.length_b   1.000
_cell.length_c   1.000
_cell.angle_alpha   90.00
_cell.angle_beta   90.00
_cell.angle_gamma   90.00
#
_symmetry.space_group_name_H-M   'P 1'
#
loop_
_entity.id
_entity.type
_entity.pdbx_description
1 polymer ?
#
loop_
_entity_poly.entity_id
_entity_poly.type
_entity_poly.pdbx_seq_one_letter_code
_entity_poly.pdbx_strand_id
1 'polypeptide(L)'
;MNAYRFSVSWSRILPYGKLSGGINQKGIHYYNSVINETLSQGLTPFMTLLHLDYPQALQDEYGGVLSHRFVDDFLDFSDLCFKEFGDRIKHWVAINEPHTLSRGGFAVGDLAPGRCSGNARNWTCDVGNSGTEPYIAAHNQLLAHAVVVQLYRQKYQATQKGIIGISLNIDWAEPYTSSKRDRKAAQRAIDFDFGWFMDPITKGDYPESMKQNLGNRLPRFTNEESELLKGSFDFLGVNYYTGRYAMDQPNSNVDPRQSSYLTDAHINTSKLKMPTFNMT
;
A
#
# COMPACT_ATOMS: atom_id res chain seq x y z
N MET A 1 -21.49 9.18 -15.35
CA MET A 1 -20.46 9.09 -14.30
C MET A 1 -21.00 9.82 -13.09
N ASN A 2 -20.99 9.22 -11.89
CA ASN A 2 -21.62 9.83 -10.69
C ASN A 2 -20.59 10.17 -9.60
N ALA A 3 -19.33 9.84 -9.83
CA ALA A 3 -18.23 10.06 -8.91
C ALA A 3 -16.95 10.33 -9.69
N TYR A 4 -16.03 11.07 -9.08
CA TYR A 4 -14.69 11.30 -9.61
C TYR A 4 -13.67 11.06 -8.51
N ARG A 5 -12.77 10.09 -8.75
CA ARG A 5 -11.66 9.78 -7.84
C ARG A 5 -10.39 10.45 -8.34
N PHE A 6 -9.76 11.22 -7.47
CA PHE A 6 -8.47 11.89 -7.74
C PHE A 6 -7.60 11.87 -6.48
N SER A 7 -6.30 12.16 -6.62
CA SER A 7 -5.40 12.32 -5.48
C SER A 7 -5.04 13.78 -5.23
N VAL A 8 -4.85 14.11 -3.95
CA VAL A 8 -4.08 15.29 -3.55
C VAL A 8 -2.60 14.93 -3.60
N SER A 9 -1.78 15.82 -4.18
CA SER A 9 -0.33 15.62 -4.25
C SER A 9 0.28 16.27 -3.02
N TRP A 10 0.91 15.45 -2.17
CA TRP A 10 1.51 15.92 -0.92
C TRP A 10 2.55 17.01 -1.17
N SER A 11 3.44 16.83 -2.13
CA SER A 11 4.47 17.82 -2.49
C SER A 11 3.90 19.12 -3.05
N ARG A 12 2.66 19.12 -3.55
CA ARG A 12 1.98 20.34 -3.96
C ARG A 12 1.47 21.15 -2.77
N ILE A 13 1.01 20.49 -1.71
CA ILE A 13 0.48 21.15 -0.50
C ILE A 13 1.60 21.51 0.47
N LEU A 14 2.52 20.58 0.72
CA LEU A 14 3.70 20.73 1.57
C LEU A 14 4.96 20.44 0.74
N PRO A 15 5.54 21.43 0.05
CA PRO A 15 6.69 21.23 -0.84
C PRO A 15 7.92 20.61 -0.18
N TYR A 16 8.12 20.89 1.12
CA TYR A 16 9.20 20.33 1.93
C TYR A 16 8.74 19.14 2.79
N GLY A 17 7.57 18.57 2.50
CA GLY A 17 6.98 17.43 3.20
C GLY A 17 6.29 17.75 4.52
N LYS A 18 6.76 18.76 5.25
CA LYS A 18 6.32 19.05 6.62
C LYS A 18 5.59 20.39 6.74
N LEU A 19 4.70 20.48 7.73
CA LEU A 19 4.04 21.74 8.09
C LEU A 19 5.04 22.85 8.45
N SER A 20 6.14 22.49 9.12
CA SER A 20 7.21 23.43 9.47
C SER A 20 7.93 24.03 8.26
N GLY A 21 7.88 23.36 7.10
CA GLY A 21 8.37 23.87 5.83
C GLY A 21 7.42 24.87 5.16
N GLY A 22 6.22 25.08 5.72
CA GLY A 22 5.22 25.99 5.20
C GLY A 22 4.21 25.33 4.25
N ILE A 23 3.01 25.91 4.21
CA ILE A 23 1.88 25.45 3.39
C ILE A 23 1.86 26.24 2.08
N ASN A 24 1.80 25.53 0.95
CA ASN A 24 1.61 26.15 -0.34
C ASN A 24 0.11 26.46 -0.58
N GLN A 25 -0.29 27.69 -0.26
CA GLN A 25 -1.67 28.16 -0.41
C GLN A 25 -2.19 28.09 -1.86
N LYS A 26 -1.31 28.20 -2.88
CA LYS A 26 -1.72 28.01 -4.28
C LYS A 26 -2.10 26.55 -4.57
N GLY A 27 -1.44 25.60 -3.91
CA GLY A 27 -1.80 24.18 -3.96
C GLY A 27 -3.18 23.93 -3.36
N ILE A 28 -3.45 24.52 -2.18
CA ILE A 28 -4.79 24.48 -1.55
C ILE A 28 -5.85 25.07 -2.47
N HIS A 29 -5.59 26.25 -3.06
CA HIS A 29 -6.53 26.89 -4.00
C HIS A 29 -6.82 26.04 -5.24
N TYR A 30 -5.82 25.35 -5.79
CA TYR A 30 -5.99 24.43 -6.90
C TYR A 30 -6.97 23.31 -6.55
N TYR A 31 -6.76 22.60 -5.44
CA TYR A 31 -7.66 21.50 -5.06
C TYR A 31 -9.05 21.99 -4.69
N ASN A 32 -9.18 23.17 -4.05
CA ASN A 32 -10.49 23.80 -3.86
C ASN A 32 -11.25 24.00 -5.18
N SER A 33 -10.55 24.45 -6.23
CA SER A 33 -11.14 24.63 -7.56
C SER A 33 -11.58 23.29 -8.17
N VAL A 34 -10.73 22.26 -8.09
CA VAL A 34 -11.06 20.90 -8.57
C VAL A 34 -12.28 20.33 -7.84
N ILE A 35 -12.35 20.48 -6.52
CA ILE A 35 -13.46 20.00 -5.68
C ILE A 35 -14.75 20.73 -6.06
N ASN A 36 -14.71 22.06 -6.12
CA ASN A 36 -15.88 22.87 -6.45
C ASN A 36 -16.42 22.55 -7.84
N GLU A 37 -15.53 22.35 -8.82
CA GLU A 37 -15.93 21.95 -10.17
C GLU A 37 -16.48 20.53 -10.21
N THR A 38 -15.88 19.60 -9.48
CA THR A 38 -16.42 18.23 -9.40
C THR A 38 -17.86 18.23 -8.85
N LEU A 39 -18.10 19.01 -7.81
CA LEU A 39 -19.43 19.16 -7.21
C LEU A 39 -20.40 19.92 -8.11
N SER A 40 -19.96 20.96 -8.83
CA SER A 40 -20.81 21.72 -9.77
C SER A 40 -21.33 20.84 -10.91
N GLN A 41 -20.55 19.84 -11.31
CA GLN A 41 -20.94 18.82 -12.29
C GLN A 41 -21.81 17.69 -11.70
N GLY A 42 -22.19 17.78 -10.41
CA GLY A 42 -23.01 16.78 -9.72
C GLY A 42 -22.28 15.46 -9.44
N LEU A 43 -20.95 15.45 -9.47
CA LEU A 43 -20.14 14.26 -9.20
C LEU A 43 -19.75 14.20 -7.72
N THR A 44 -19.78 13.00 -7.13
CA THR A 44 -19.24 12.76 -5.79
C THR A 44 -17.72 12.67 -5.83
N PRO A 45 -16.96 13.54 -5.14
CA PRO A 45 -15.51 13.47 -5.13
C PRO A 45 -15.01 12.40 -4.14
N PHE A 46 -14.07 11.58 -4.61
CA PHE A 46 -13.28 10.64 -3.80
C PHE A 46 -11.83 11.10 -3.80
N MET A 47 -11.33 11.58 -2.67
CA MET A 47 -9.96 12.09 -2.58
C MET A 47 -9.03 11.03 -1.99
N THR A 48 -7.97 10.69 -2.72
CA THR A 48 -6.86 9.86 -2.25
C THR A 48 -5.76 10.74 -1.66
N LEU A 49 -5.33 10.48 -0.42
CA LEU A 49 -4.31 11.27 0.28
C LEU A 49 -2.90 10.92 -0.19
N LEU A 50 -2.59 9.64 -0.36
CA LEU A 50 -1.31 9.17 -0.88
C LEU A 50 -1.52 8.25 -2.09
N HIS A 51 -0.96 8.64 -3.25
CA HIS A 51 -1.04 7.85 -4.48
C HIS A 51 0.35 7.55 -5.03
N LEU A 52 1.11 6.76 -4.27
CA LEU A 52 2.51 6.40 -4.56
C LEU A 52 3.49 7.58 -4.54
N ASP A 53 3.00 8.82 -4.35
CA ASP A 53 3.78 10.05 -4.43
C ASP A 53 3.88 10.78 -3.08
N TYR A 54 4.99 10.57 -2.36
CA TYR A 54 5.38 11.39 -1.22
C TYR A 54 6.55 12.34 -1.56
N PRO A 55 6.73 13.44 -0.82
CA PRO A 55 7.72 14.46 -1.17
C PRO A 55 9.15 13.94 -1.10
N GLN A 56 9.96 14.25 -2.13
CA GLN A 56 11.38 13.88 -2.19
C GLN A 56 12.16 14.38 -0.96
N ALA A 57 11.78 15.54 -0.40
CA ALA A 57 12.39 16.05 0.83
C ALA A 57 12.35 15.05 2.00
N LEU A 58 11.27 14.27 2.15
CA LEU A 58 11.16 13.24 3.18
C LEU A 58 12.02 12.01 2.85
N GLN A 59 12.13 11.68 1.56
CA GLN A 59 13.03 10.63 1.08
C GLN A 59 14.48 10.96 1.39
N ASP A 60 14.90 12.19 1.11
CA ASP A 60 16.28 12.66 1.32
C ASP A 60 16.61 12.80 2.81
N GLU A 61 15.66 13.27 3.62
CA GLU A 61 15.92 13.53 5.04
C GLU A 61 16.05 12.24 5.87
N TYR A 62 15.20 11.25 5.63
CA TYR A 62 15.15 10.05 6.48
C TYR A 62 14.80 8.75 5.75
N GLY A 63 14.79 8.74 4.42
CA GLY A 63 14.47 7.55 3.63
C GLY A 63 12.97 7.33 3.41
N GLY A 64 12.13 8.36 3.65
CA GLY A 64 10.70 8.31 3.37
C GLY A 64 10.00 7.20 4.17
N VAL A 65 9.20 6.39 3.48
CA VAL A 65 8.38 5.31 4.07
C VAL A 65 9.19 4.22 4.79
N LEU A 66 10.52 4.19 4.67
CA LEU A 66 11.36 3.28 5.46
C LEU A 66 11.54 3.75 6.91
N SER A 67 11.29 5.02 7.21
CA SER A 67 11.37 5.55 8.58
C SER A 67 10.01 5.61 9.24
N HIS A 68 9.95 5.29 10.53
CA HIS A 68 8.73 5.50 11.32
C HIS A 68 8.29 6.97 11.37
N ARG A 69 9.21 7.92 11.16
CA ARG A 69 8.92 9.37 11.07
C ARG A 69 7.91 9.71 9.96
N PHE A 70 7.80 8.85 8.93
CA PHE A 70 6.82 8.99 7.87
C PHE A 70 5.38 8.97 8.40
N VAL A 71 5.11 8.21 9.47
CA VAL A 71 3.79 8.07 10.09
C VAL A 71 3.28 9.44 10.56
N ASP A 72 4.11 10.16 11.32
CA ASP A 72 3.76 11.47 11.87
C ASP A 72 3.63 12.54 10.77
N ASP A 73 4.57 12.59 9.82
CA ASP A 73 4.52 13.56 8.73
C ASP A 73 3.29 13.33 7.83
N PHE A 74 2.90 12.06 7.60
CA PHE A 74 1.69 11.73 6.84
C PHE A 74 0.41 12.05 7.62
N LEU A 75 0.43 11.88 8.94
CA LEU A 75 -0.66 12.28 9.83
C LEU A 75 -0.89 13.79 9.78
N ASP A 76 0.16 14.60 9.87
CA ASP A 76 0.11 16.06 9.78
C ASP A 76 -0.42 16.55 8.43
N PHE A 77 0.07 15.94 7.34
CA PHE A 77 -0.43 16.23 5.99
C PHE A 77 -1.92 15.89 5.84
N SER A 78 -2.34 14.74 6.38
CA SER A 78 -3.73 14.30 6.33
C SER A 78 -4.63 15.20 7.18
N ASP A 79 -4.19 15.60 8.38
CA ASP A 79 -4.90 16.55 9.25
C ASP A 79 -5.14 17.88 8.53
N LEU A 80 -4.14 18.39 7.80
CA LEU A 80 -4.28 19.58 6.97
C LEU A 80 -5.32 19.37 5.86
N CYS A 81 -5.26 18.27 5.12
CA CYS A 81 -6.23 17.98 4.07
C CYS A 81 -7.66 17.90 4.61
N PHE A 82 -7.87 17.26 5.77
CA PHE A 82 -9.18 17.19 6.41
C PHE A 82 -9.70 18.57 6.82
N LYS A 83 -8.85 19.45 7.34
CA LYS A 83 -9.23 20.84 7.68
C LYS A 83 -9.64 21.64 6.45
N GLU A 84 -8.86 21.54 5.38
CA GLU A 84 -9.00 22.41 4.21
C GLU A 84 -10.10 21.96 3.26
N PHE A 85 -10.37 20.65 3.18
CA PHE A 85 -11.24 20.08 2.14
C PHE A 85 -12.41 19.25 2.69
N GLY A 86 -12.38 18.87 3.97
CA GLY A 86 -13.37 17.94 4.55
C GLY A 86 -14.77 18.52 4.76
N ASP A 87 -14.93 19.83 4.61
CA ASP A 87 -16.25 20.45 4.51
C ASP A 87 -17.02 19.94 3.28
N ARG A 88 -16.32 19.62 2.19
CA ARG A 88 -16.87 19.15 0.90
C ARG A 88 -16.53 17.70 0.55
N ILE A 89 -15.32 17.23 0.86
CA ILE A 89 -14.93 15.83 0.63
C ILE A 89 -15.53 14.93 1.71
N LYS A 90 -16.28 13.92 1.27
CA LYS A 90 -16.93 12.93 2.17
C LYS A 90 -16.42 11.50 1.98
N HIS A 91 -15.58 11.25 0.99
CA HIS A 91 -15.01 9.94 0.71
C HIS A 91 -13.50 10.05 0.60
N TRP A 92 -12.81 9.57 1.63
CA TRP A 92 -11.36 9.64 1.76
C TRP A 92 -10.74 8.26 1.52
N VAL A 93 -9.71 8.21 0.68
CA VAL A 93 -8.83 7.05 0.56
C VAL A 93 -7.48 7.43 1.15
N ALA A 94 -7.08 6.84 2.27
CA ALA A 94 -5.82 7.20 2.91
C ALA A 94 -4.63 6.86 2.01
N ILE A 95 -4.49 5.58 1.64
CA ILE A 95 -3.38 5.11 0.81
C ILE A 95 -3.94 4.31 -0.38
N ASN A 96 -3.40 4.58 -1.57
CA ASN A 96 -3.64 3.77 -2.75
C ASN A 96 -2.51 2.76 -2.97
N GLU A 97 -2.88 1.49 -3.13
CA GLU A 97 -1.99 0.40 -3.53
C GLU A 97 -0.67 0.36 -2.73
N PRO A 98 -0.74 0.24 -1.40
CA PRO A 98 0.46 0.23 -0.58
C PRO A 98 1.38 -0.97 -0.92
N HIS A 99 0.81 -2.06 -1.44
CA HIS A 99 1.55 -3.18 -2.01
C HIS A 99 2.42 -2.74 -3.20
N THR A 100 1.83 -2.01 -4.15
CA THR A 100 2.54 -1.50 -5.34
C THR A 100 3.75 -0.66 -4.92
N LEU A 101 3.60 0.24 -3.94
CA LEU A 101 4.72 1.03 -3.43
C LEU A 101 5.80 0.16 -2.76
N SER A 102 5.41 -0.72 -1.84
CA SER A 102 6.35 -1.58 -1.11
C SER A 102 7.12 -2.51 -2.06
N ARG A 103 6.43 -3.12 -3.02
CA ARG A 103 7.02 -4.05 -3.98
C ARG A 103 7.84 -3.31 -5.04
N GLY A 104 7.27 -2.33 -5.72
CA GLY A 104 7.92 -1.65 -6.83
C GLY A 104 9.05 -0.75 -6.38
N GLY A 105 8.84 0.00 -5.29
CA GLY A 105 9.81 0.96 -4.75
C GLY A 105 10.99 0.33 -3.99
N PHE A 106 10.80 -0.86 -3.39
CA PHE A 106 11.78 -1.44 -2.45
C PHE A 106 12.15 -2.91 -2.69
N ALA A 107 11.49 -3.61 -3.63
CA ALA A 107 11.84 -5.00 -3.98
C ALA A 107 12.33 -5.14 -5.41
N VAL A 108 11.58 -4.58 -6.36
CA VAL A 108 11.90 -4.62 -7.80
C VAL A 108 12.77 -3.43 -8.18
N GLY A 109 12.48 -2.24 -7.64
CA GLY A 109 13.17 -1.00 -7.99
C GLY A 109 12.66 -0.34 -9.28
N ASP A 110 11.51 -0.76 -9.80
CA ASP A 110 10.90 -0.23 -11.03
C ASP A 110 10.00 0.99 -10.79
N LEU A 111 9.73 1.32 -9.52
CA LEU A 111 9.05 2.53 -9.10
C LEU A 111 9.94 3.33 -8.15
N ALA A 112 9.67 4.63 -7.98
CA ALA A 112 10.34 5.44 -6.99
C ALA A 112 10.16 4.83 -5.57
N PRO A 113 11.20 4.87 -4.70
CA PRO A 113 12.51 5.50 -4.88
C PRO A 113 13.55 4.63 -5.62
N GLY A 114 13.18 3.48 -6.18
CA GLY A 114 14.06 2.67 -7.02
C GLY A 114 15.10 1.86 -6.24
N ARG A 115 14.71 1.29 -5.09
CA ARG A 115 15.61 0.53 -4.22
C ARG A 115 15.40 -0.98 -4.38
N CYS A 116 16.47 -1.73 -4.50
CA CYS A 116 16.44 -3.19 -4.60
C CYS A 116 17.83 -3.82 -4.31
N SER A 117 17.86 -5.14 -4.09
CA SER A 117 19.10 -5.91 -3.93
C SER A 117 19.74 -6.18 -5.29
N GLY A 118 20.74 -5.40 -5.69
CA GLY A 118 21.51 -5.63 -6.91
C GLY A 118 20.63 -5.63 -8.16
N ASN A 119 20.53 -6.79 -8.83
CA ASN A 119 19.69 -6.97 -10.02
C ASN A 119 18.36 -7.65 -9.67
N ALA A 120 17.24 -6.94 -9.83
CA ALA A 120 15.89 -7.46 -9.63
C ALA A 120 15.03 -7.30 -10.90
N ARG A 121 14.66 -8.42 -11.53
CA ARG A 121 13.76 -8.48 -12.71
C ARG A 121 14.05 -7.42 -13.79
N ASN A 122 15.32 -7.33 -14.20
CA ASN A 122 15.88 -6.41 -15.21
C ASN A 122 16.19 -4.97 -14.74
N TRP A 123 15.95 -4.65 -13.47
CA TRP A 123 16.37 -3.39 -12.88
C TRP A 123 17.60 -3.59 -12.02
N THR A 124 18.55 -2.66 -12.12
CA THR A 124 19.75 -2.63 -11.29
C THR A 124 19.63 -1.46 -10.34
N CYS A 125 19.69 -1.73 -9.04
CA CYS A 125 19.69 -0.70 -8.01
C CYS A 125 21.05 -0.63 -7.33
N ASP A 126 21.54 0.59 -7.11
CA ASP A 126 22.80 0.84 -6.42
C ASP A 126 22.69 0.60 -4.90
N VAL A 127 21.47 0.72 -4.37
CA VAL A 127 21.14 0.64 -2.94
C VAL A 127 19.81 -0.07 -2.72
N GLY A 128 19.66 -0.66 -1.53
CA GLY A 128 18.42 -1.27 -1.09
C GLY A 128 18.60 -2.68 -0.57
N ASN A 129 17.52 -3.24 -0.03
CA ASN A 129 17.46 -4.63 0.36
C ASN A 129 16.05 -5.19 0.12
N SER A 130 15.89 -5.91 -0.99
CA SER A 130 14.61 -6.51 -1.42
C SER A 130 14.06 -7.55 -0.44
N GLY A 131 14.85 -8.03 0.52
CA GLY A 131 14.45 -9.00 1.54
C GLY A 131 13.92 -8.38 2.83
N THR A 132 14.11 -7.07 3.05
CA THR A 132 13.72 -6.38 4.30
C THR A 132 12.97 -5.08 4.07
N GLU A 133 13.44 -4.21 3.16
CA GLU A 133 12.86 -2.88 2.94
C GLU A 133 11.39 -2.88 2.53
N PRO A 134 10.89 -3.79 1.67
CA PRO A 134 9.46 -3.88 1.36
C PRO A 134 8.59 -4.09 2.60
N TYR A 135 9.07 -4.87 3.57
CA TYR A 135 8.35 -5.19 4.80
C TYR A 135 8.36 -4.03 5.78
N ILE A 136 9.46 -3.28 5.85
CA ILE A 136 9.54 -2.05 6.64
C ILE A 136 8.62 -0.98 6.05
N ALA A 137 8.66 -0.78 4.73
CA ALA A 137 7.81 0.17 4.02
C ALA A 137 6.32 -0.17 4.18
N ALA A 138 5.94 -1.44 4.05
CA ALA A 138 4.55 -1.87 4.24
C ALA A 138 4.09 -1.66 5.69
N HIS A 139 4.93 -1.98 6.66
CA HIS A 139 4.61 -1.81 8.07
C HIS A 139 4.36 -0.34 8.43
N ASN A 140 5.24 0.57 8.01
CA ASN A 140 5.04 2.01 8.25
C ASN A 140 3.81 2.56 7.50
N GLN A 141 3.52 2.08 6.28
CA GLN A 141 2.30 2.47 5.57
C GLN A 141 1.02 2.00 6.30
N LEU A 142 1.01 0.79 6.87
CA LEU A 142 -0.11 0.30 7.68
C LEU A 142 -0.34 1.15 8.93
N LEU A 143 0.73 1.49 9.65
CA LEU A 143 0.65 2.36 10.82
C LEU A 143 0.17 3.78 10.44
N ALA A 144 0.76 4.36 9.39
CA ALA A 144 0.39 5.66 8.84
C ALA A 144 -1.10 5.72 8.43
N HIS A 145 -1.59 4.66 7.76
CA HIS A 145 -3.00 4.51 7.45
C HIS A 145 -3.87 4.48 8.72
N ALA A 146 -3.49 3.66 9.71
CA ALA A 146 -4.31 3.45 10.91
C ALA A 146 -4.41 4.71 11.77
N VAL A 147 -3.31 5.45 11.96
CA VAL A 147 -3.33 6.73 12.71
C VAL A 147 -4.16 7.79 12.00
N VAL A 148 -4.12 7.87 10.66
CA VAL A 148 -4.91 8.81 9.87
C VAL A 148 -6.40 8.50 9.97
N VAL A 149 -6.77 7.22 9.93
CA VAL A 149 -8.16 6.79 10.12
C VAL A 149 -8.64 7.11 11.53
N GLN A 150 -7.83 6.83 12.55
CA GLN A 150 -8.16 7.17 13.94
C GLN A 150 -8.38 8.67 14.10
N LEU A 151 -7.47 9.51 13.57
CA LEU A 151 -7.60 10.96 13.57
C LEU A 151 -8.91 11.41 12.92
N TYR A 152 -9.22 10.89 11.72
CA TYR A 152 -10.44 11.26 11.01
C TYR A 152 -11.69 10.94 11.84
N ARG A 153 -11.78 9.73 12.37
CA ARG A 153 -12.91 9.27 13.19
C ARG A 153 -13.10 10.14 14.44
N GLN A 154 -12.01 10.41 15.16
CA GLN A 154 -12.08 11.12 16.44
C GLN A 154 -12.35 12.62 16.27
N LYS A 155 -11.76 13.25 15.25
CA LYS A 155 -11.76 14.72 15.13
C LYS A 155 -12.72 15.27 14.09
N TYR A 156 -12.97 14.51 13.01
CA TYR A 156 -13.64 15.04 11.82
C TYR A 156 -14.93 14.32 11.46
N GLN A 157 -15.06 13.02 11.70
CA GLN A 157 -16.18 12.23 11.17
C GLN A 157 -17.54 12.72 11.69
N ALA A 158 -17.64 13.08 12.97
CA ALA A 158 -18.89 13.57 13.55
C ALA A 158 -19.39 14.88 12.91
N THR A 159 -18.47 15.79 12.57
CA THR A 159 -18.80 17.12 12.02
C THR A 159 -18.88 17.10 10.50
N GLN A 160 -17.93 16.44 9.85
CA GLN A 160 -17.82 16.38 8.40
C GLN A 160 -18.70 15.29 7.78
N LYS A 161 -19.11 14.27 8.53
CA LYS A 161 -19.99 13.17 8.10
C LYS A 161 -19.46 12.41 6.87
N GLY A 162 -18.15 12.31 6.73
CA GLY A 162 -17.52 11.50 5.69
C GLY A 162 -17.13 10.11 6.19
N ILE A 163 -16.60 9.32 5.27
CA ILE A 163 -16.04 8.00 5.51
C ILE A 163 -14.62 7.92 4.97
N ILE A 164 -13.80 7.09 5.61
CA ILE A 164 -12.40 6.90 5.22
C ILE A 164 -12.07 5.42 5.05
N GLY A 165 -11.29 5.11 4.02
CA GLY A 165 -10.91 3.75 3.67
C GLY A 165 -9.51 3.68 3.07
N ILE A 166 -9.19 2.50 2.56
CA ILE A 166 -7.95 2.21 1.84
C ILE A 166 -8.28 1.59 0.48
N SER A 167 -7.41 1.78 -0.52
CA SER A 167 -7.55 1.12 -1.82
C SER A 167 -6.44 0.09 -1.98
N LEU A 168 -6.80 -1.18 -2.10
CA LEU A 168 -5.86 -2.29 -2.28
C LEU A 168 -5.93 -2.80 -3.72
N ASN A 169 -4.77 -3.07 -4.32
CA ASN A 169 -4.67 -3.83 -5.56
C ASN A 169 -4.68 -5.33 -5.28
N ILE A 170 -5.18 -6.09 -6.25
CA ILE A 170 -5.10 -7.56 -6.23
C ILE A 170 -5.00 -8.11 -7.64
N ASP A 171 -4.01 -8.97 -7.84
CA ASP A 171 -3.99 -9.94 -8.92
C ASP A 171 -4.59 -11.25 -8.38
N TRP A 172 -5.80 -11.61 -8.81
CA TRP A 172 -6.43 -12.84 -8.32
C TRP A 172 -5.57 -14.07 -8.64
N ALA A 173 -5.47 -15.03 -7.72
CA ALA A 173 -4.66 -16.22 -7.92
C ALA A 173 -5.52 -17.49 -7.97
N GLU A 174 -5.46 -18.19 -9.10
CA GLU A 174 -6.00 -19.54 -9.27
C GLU A 174 -4.88 -20.58 -9.15
N PRO A 175 -5.15 -21.78 -8.62
CA PRO A 175 -4.14 -22.83 -8.62
C PRO A 175 -3.87 -23.32 -10.05
N TYR A 176 -2.59 -23.51 -10.40
CA TYR A 176 -2.21 -23.96 -11.74
C TYR A 176 -2.73 -25.37 -12.04
N THR A 177 -2.56 -26.31 -11.11
CA THR A 177 -3.19 -27.65 -11.14
C THR A 177 -4.20 -27.84 -10.01
N SER A 178 -4.96 -28.93 -10.06
CA SER A 178 -5.84 -29.37 -8.95
C SER A 178 -5.06 -30.03 -7.80
N SER A 179 -3.74 -29.91 -7.74
CA SER A 179 -2.95 -30.47 -6.64
C SER A 179 -3.15 -29.68 -5.34
N LYS A 180 -2.97 -30.33 -4.19
CA LYS A 180 -3.01 -29.66 -2.88
C LYS A 180 -1.91 -28.62 -2.73
N ARG A 181 -0.77 -28.81 -3.41
CA ARG A 181 0.38 -27.88 -3.37
C ARG A 181 0.04 -26.58 -4.08
N ASP A 182 -0.48 -26.65 -5.30
CA ASP A 182 -0.85 -25.45 -6.07
C ASP A 182 -2.03 -24.69 -5.45
N ARG A 183 -2.98 -25.38 -4.81
CA ARG A 183 -4.02 -24.70 -4.01
C ARG A 183 -3.43 -23.87 -2.87
N LYS A 184 -2.42 -24.42 -2.16
CA LYS A 184 -1.70 -23.67 -1.12
C LYS A 184 -0.88 -22.53 -1.73
N ALA A 185 -0.28 -22.74 -2.90
CA ALA A 185 0.45 -21.69 -3.62
C ALA A 185 -0.46 -20.53 -4.01
N ALA A 186 -1.66 -20.81 -4.51
CA ALA A 186 -2.66 -19.78 -4.81
C ALA A 186 -3.04 -18.97 -3.55
N GLN A 187 -3.24 -19.64 -2.40
CA GLN A 187 -3.48 -18.92 -1.15
C GLN A 187 -2.28 -18.05 -0.74
N ARG A 188 -1.04 -18.56 -0.83
CA ARG A 188 0.16 -17.75 -0.54
C ARG A 188 0.30 -16.57 -1.50
N ALA A 189 -0.08 -16.72 -2.77
CA ALA A 189 -0.10 -15.62 -3.73
C ALA A 189 -1.05 -14.51 -3.27
N ILE A 190 -2.28 -14.86 -2.86
CA ILE A 190 -3.26 -13.91 -2.33
C ILE A 190 -2.77 -13.29 -1.01
N ASP A 191 -2.19 -14.08 -0.12
CA ASP A 191 -1.67 -13.61 1.17
C ASP A 191 -0.55 -12.57 0.98
N PHE A 192 0.39 -12.80 0.07
CA PHE A 192 1.52 -11.88 -0.19
C PHE A 192 1.17 -10.68 -1.08
N ASP A 193 -0.01 -10.67 -1.70
CA ASP A 193 -0.49 -9.57 -2.55
C ASP A 193 -1.53 -8.73 -1.79
N PHE A 194 -2.69 -9.31 -1.52
CA PHE A 194 -3.83 -8.65 -0.88
C PHE A 194 -3.85 -8.82 0.64
N GLY A 195 -3.61 -10.04 1.13
CA GLY A 195 -3.65 -10.37 2.56
C GLY A 195 -2.63 -9.58 3.38
N TRP A 196 -1.49 -9.22 2.79
CA TRP A 196 -0.40 -8.49 3.42
C TRP A 196 -0.88 -7.17 4.04
N PHE A 197 -1.87 -6.51 3.43
CA PHE A 197 -2.49 -5.31 3.96
C PHE A 197 -3.89 -5.55 4.53
N MET A 198 -4.66 -6.47 3.94
CA MET A 198 -6.03 -6.73 4.38
C MET A 198 -6.11 -7.41 5.75
N ASP A 199 -5.24 -8.38 6.05
CA ASP A 199 -5.25 -9.08 7.33
C ASP A 199 -4.88 -8.13 8.48
N PRO A 200 -3.83 -7.29 8.39
CA PRO A 200 -3.56 -6.30 9.43
C PRO A 200 -4.75 -5.38 9.73
N ILE A 201 -5.42 -4.82 8.72
CA ILE A 201 -6.52 -3.87 8.96
C ILE A 201 -7.83 -4.55 9.41
N THR A 202 -7.93 -5.88 9.38
CA THR A 202 -9.12 -6.63 9.83
C THR A 202 -8.89 -7.44 11.10
N LYS A 203 -7.69 -8.01 11.25
CA LYS A 203 -7.30 -8.95 12.31
C LYS A 203 -6.18 -8.41 13.20
N GLY A 204 -5.55 -7.30 12.82
CA GLY A 204 -4.46 -6.66 13.58
C GLY A 204 -3.12 -7.37 13.48
N ASP A 205 -2.96 -8.33 12.58
CA ASP A 205 -1.70 -9.06 12.38
C ASP A 205 -1.59 -9.52 10.92
N TYR A 206 -0.37 -9.87 10.49
CA TYR A 206 -0.09 -10.35 9.15
C TYR A 206 -0.60 -11.79 8.90
N PRO A 207 -0.81 -12.18 7.63
CA PRO A 207 -1.16 -13.56 7.28
C PRO A 207 -0.16 -14.57 7.85
N GLU A 208 -0.69 -15.72 8.29
CA GLU A 208 0.13 -16.78 8.90
C GLU A 208 1.19 -17.33 7.93
N SER A 209 0.87 -17.42 6.64
CA SER A 209 1.83 -17.85 5.61
C SER A 209 3.03 -16.90 5.49
N MET A 210 2.80 -15.59 5.63
CA MET A 210 3.87 -14.58 5.62
C MET A 210 4.73 -14.72 6.87
N LYS A 211 4.13 -14.84 8.06
CA LYS A 211 4.87 -15.03 9.32
C LYS A 211 5.77 -16.25 9.28
N GLN A 212 5.26 -17.38 8.76
CA GLN A 212 6.02 -18.62 8.62
C GLN A 212 7.20 -18.50 7.65
N ASN A 213 7.01 -17.82 6.51
CA ASN A 213 8.05 -17.72 5.48
C ASN A 213 9.10 -16.63 5.80
N LEU A 214 8.71 -15.56 6.48
CA LEU A 214 9.57 -14.38 6.68
C LEU A 214 10.29 -14.36 8.04
N GLY A 215 9.69 -14.95 9.07
CA GLY A 215 10.22 -14.92 10.43
C GLY A 215 10.57 -13.50 10.87
N ASN A 216 11.82 -13.29 11.27
CA ASN A 216 12.29 -12.00 11.82
C ASN A 216 12.38 -10.85 10.79
N ARG A 217 12.27 -11.14 9.48
CA ARG A 217 12.26 -10.09 8.45
C ARG A 217 10.93 -9.35 8.36
N LEU A 218 9.85 -9.97 8.83
CA LEU A 218 8.54 -9.34 8.95
C LEU A 218 8.48 -8.60 10.29
N PRO A 219 8.32 -7.27 10.30
CA PRO A 219 8.15 -6.53 11.54
C PRO A 219 6.91 -7.01 12.30
N ARG A 220 6.91 -6.83 13.62
CA ARG A 220 5.78 -7.21 14.49
C ARG A 220 5.07 -5.96 14.97
N PHE A 221 3.75 -6.01 15.01
CA PHE A 221 2.96 -4.98 15.65
C PHE A 221 3.01 -5.14 17.17
N THR A 222 3.06 -4.03 17.91
CA THR A 222 2.72 -4.06 19.34
C THR A 222 1.22 -4.36 19.52
N ASN A 223 0.81 -4.61 20.76
CA ASN A 223 -0.62 -4.80 21.05
C ASN A 223 -1.43 -3.54 20.71
N GLU A 224 -0.87 -2.36 21.00
CA GLU A 224 -1.50 -1.07 20.73
C GLU A 224 -1.64 -0.83 19.22
N GLU A 225 -0.60 -1.13 18.44
CA GLU A 225 -0.62 -1.03 16.98
C GLU A 225 -1.60 -2.04 16.36
N SER A 226 -1.64 -3.26 16.88
CA SER A 226 -2.58 -4.31 16.46
C SER A 226 -4.03 -3.87 16.65
N GLU A 227 -4.37 -3.33 17.82
CA GLU A 227 -5.71 -2.82 18.10
C GLU A 227 -6.04 -1.58 17.27
N LEU A 228 -5.07 -0.70 17.03
CA LEU A 228 -5.24 0.47 16.17
C LEU A 228 -5.59 0.08 14.71
N LEU A 229 -4.99 -1.00 14.21
CA LEU A 229 -5.20 -1.49 12.85
C LEU A 229 -6.56 -2.17 12.66
N LYS A 230 -7.04 -2.92 13.65
CA LYS A 230 -8.29 -3.69 13.56
C LYS A 230 -9.49 -2.78 13.26
N GLY A 231 -10.11 -3.00 12.10
CA GLY A 231 -11.28 -2.23 11.67
C GLY A 231 -10.95 -0.78 11.30
N SER A 232 -9.69 -0.47 10.96
CA SER A 232 -9.23 0.87 10.53
C SER A 232 -9.69 1.25 9.11
N PHE A 233 -10.95 0.99 8.76
CA PHE A 233 -11.56 1.46 7.52
C PHE A 233 -13.09 1.45 7.65
N ASP A 234 -13.76 2.36 6.95
CA ASP A 234 -15.23 2.38 6.80
C ASP A 234 -15.65 1.73 5.47
N PHE A 235 -14.76 1.73 4.48
CA PHE A 235 -14.94 1.08 3.19
C PHE A 235 -13.60 0.58 2.62
N LEU A 236 -13.68 -0.33 1.66
CA LEU A 236 -12.52 -0.86 0.94
C LEU A 236 -12.66 -0.53 -0.56
N GLY A 237 -11.66 0.14 -1.13
CA GLY A 237 -11.47 0.20 -2.57
C GLY A 237 -10.68 -1.01 -3.05
N VAL A 238 -11.12 -1.64 -4.15
CA VAL A 238 -10.39 -2.76 -4.78
C VAL A 238 -10.02 -2.36 -6.20
N ASN A 239 -8.72 -2.20 -6.45
CA ASN A 239 -8.18 -2.00 -7.78
C ASN A 239 -7.90 -3.39 -8.40
N TYR A 240 -8.77 -3.82 -9.30
CA TYR A 240 -8.67 -5.13 -9.95
C TYR A 240 -8.37 -4.97 -11.44
N TYR A 241 -7.36 -5.70 -11.92
CA TYR A 241 -6.96 -5.65 -13.33
C TYR A 241 -6.88 -7.04 -13.97
N THR A 242 -6.39 -8.05 -13.26
CA THR A 242 -6.14 -9.39 -13.84
C THR A 242 -6.16 -10.50 -12.79
N GLY A 243 -6.10 -11.75 -13.25
CA GLY A 243 -5.71 -12.89 -12.45
C GLY A 243 -4.45 -13.58 -13.01
N ARG A 244 -3.89 -14.51 -12.22
CA ARG A 244 -2.74 -15.36 -12.54
C ARG A 244 -2.96 -16.78 -12.03
N TYR A 245 -2.26 -17.73 -12.62
CA TYR A 245 -2.12 -19.06 -12.05
C TYR A 245 -0.90 -19.13 -11.14
N ALA A 246 -1.03 -19.75 -9.97
CA ALA A 246 0.03 -19.97 -9.00
C ALA A 246 0.43 -21.45 -8.94
N MET A 247 1.74 -21.70 -8.97
CA MET A 247 2.37 -23.01 -8.81
C MET A 247 3.22 -23.03 -7.56
N ASP A 248 3.23 -24.14 -6.84
CA ASP A 248 4.12 -24.34 -5.70
C ASP A 248 5.59 -24.39 -6.15
N GLN A 249 6.46 -23.61 -5.51
CA GLN A 249 7.90 -23.65 -5.73
C GLN A 249 8.61 -24.04 -4.42
N PRO A 250 9.17 -25.25 -4.31
CA PRO A 250 9.81 -25.71 -3.08
C PRO A 250 11.01 -24.84 -2.66
N ASN A 251 11.15 -24.68 -1.34
CA ASN A 251 12.16 -23.83 -0.67
C ASN A 251 13.63 -24.23 -0.96
N SER A 252 13.89 -25.46 -1.44
CA SER A 252 15.25 -25.96 -1.74
C SER A 252 15.99 -25.19 -2.84
N ASN A 253 15.31 -24.26 -3.53
CA ASN A 253 15.84 -23.50 -4.65
C ASN A 253 16.07 -22.01 -4.33
N VAL A 254 15.88 -21.57 -3.09
CA VAL A 254 16.07 -20.16 -2.68
C VAL A 254 17.31 -20.07 -1.80
N ASP A 255 18.37 -19.42 -2.27
CA ASP A 255 19.55 -19.13 -1.42
C ASP A 255 19.10 -18.17 -0.30
N PRO A 256 19.22 -18.54 0.99
CA PRO A 256 18.85 -17.66 2.10
C PRO A 256 19.58 -16.30 2.07
N ARG A 257 20.76 -16.25 1.43
CA ARG A 257 21.55 -15.03 1.21
C ARG A 257 21.00 -14.14 0.09
N GLN A 258 20.02 -14.62 -0.67
CA GLN A 258 19.29 -13.91 -1.72
C GLN A 258 17.81 -13.71 -1.35
N SER A 259 17.52 -13.55 -0.05
CA SER A 259 16.15 -13.27 0.42
C SER A 259 15.56 -12.07 -0.31
N SER A 260 14.34 -12.21 -0.83
CA SER A 260 13.65 -11.18 -1.59
C SER A 260 12.15 -11.40 -1.51
N TYR A 261 11.38 -10.31 -1.40
CA TYR A 261 9.92 -10.35 -1.51
C TYR A 261 9.45 -11.14 -2.74
N LEU A 262 10.23 -11.11 -3.83
CA LEU A 262 9.91 -11.79 -5.09
C LEU A 262 9.91 -13.32 -5.01
N THR A 263 10.55 -13.89 -4.00
CA THR A 263 10.69 -15.34 -3.81
C THR A 263 10.06 -15.83 -2.50
N ASP A 264 9.80 -14.93 -1.55
CA ASP A 264 9.36 -15.27 -0.19
C ASP A 264 7.99 -15.95 -0.10
N ALA A 265 7.15 -15.80 -1.12
CA ALA A 265 5.88 -16.53 -1.21
C ALA A 265 6.06 -18.02 -1.56
N HIS A 266 7.25 -18.45 -2.01
CA HIS A 266 7.53 -19.82 -2.48
C HIS A 266 6.56 -20.25 -3.60
N ILE A 267 6.35 -19.38 -4.57
CA ILE A 267 5.44 -19.61 -5.70
C ILE A 267 6.10 -19.19 -7.01
N ASN A 268 5.65 -19.82 -8.10
CA ASN A 268 5.80 -19.27 -9.43
C ASN A 268 4.42 -18.84 -9.97
N THR A 269 4.36 -17.77 -10.75
CA THR A 269 3.10 -17.25 -11.30
C THR A 269 3.14 -17.19 -12.82
N SER A 270 2.02 -17.50 -13.47
CA SER A 270 1.86 -17.44 -14.92
C SER A 270 0.56 -16.75 -15.32
N LYS A 271 0.61 -16.00 -16.43
CA LYS A 271 -0.60 -15.44 -17.08
C LYS A 271 -1.34 -16.48 -17.93
N LEU A 272 -0.67 -17.56 -18.32
CA LEU A 272 -1.20 -18.60 -19.19
C LEU A 272 -1.18 -19.95 -18.48
N LYS A 273 -2.26 -20.71 -18.66
CA LYS A 273 -2.29 -22.14 -18.33
C LYS A 273 -1.80 -22.88 -19.56
N MET A 274 -0.61 -23.49 -19.51
CA MET A 274 -0.18 -24.35 -20.62
C MET A 274 -1.13 -25.55 -20.68
N PRO A 275 -1.55 -26.00 -21.87
CA PRO A 275 -2.34 -27.22 -21.97
C PRO A 275 -1.56 -28.38 -21.35
N THR A 276 -2.16 -29.07 -20.39
CA THR A 276 -1.67 -30.37 -19.94
C THR A 276 -1.94 -31.35 -21.06
N PHE A 277 -0.97 -31.58 -21.94
CA PHE A 277 -1.03 -32.72 -22.84
C PHE A 277 -0.90 -33.98 -21.97
N ASN A 278 -2.03 -34.65 -21.74
CA ASN A 278 -2.01 -36.01 -21.25
C ASN A 278 -1.36 -36.86 -22.35
N MET A 279 -0.10 -37.23 -22.17
CA MET A 279 0.45 -38.36 -22.90
C MET A 279 -0.26 -39.60 -22.37
N THR A 280 -1.32 -40.00 -23.07
CA THR A 280 -1.95 -41.33 -22.96
C THR A 280 -1.03 -42.40 -23.49
#